data_AF-A0AAC8TBG3-F1
#
_entry.id   AF-A0AAC8TBG3-F1
#
_cell.length_a   1.000
_cell.length_b   1.000
_cell.length_c   1.000
_cell.angle_alpha   90.00
_cell.angle_beta   90.00
_cell.angle_gamma   90.00
#
_symmetry.space_group_name_H-M   'P 1'
#
loop_
_entity.id
_entity.type
_entity.pdbx_description
1 polymer ?
#
loop_
_entity_poly.entity_id
_entity_poly.type
_entity_poly.pdbx_seq_one_letter_code
_entity_poly.pdbx_strand_id
1 'polypeptide(L)'
;MTSKQPADLIPAPETRRVSPNFITEIIDADLKSGRHTRVVTRFPPEPNGYAHLGHAFASYLDFMTAVDYRGVCHLRMDDTNPRGRRRSTRTASSVT
;
A
#
# COMPACT_ATOMS: atom_id res chain seq x y z
N MET A 1 -27.42 -3.11 -7.48
CA MET A 1 -26.05 -2.76 -7.02
C MET A 1 -25.32 -4.05 -6.72
N THR A 2 -24.72 -4.66 -7.75
CA THR A 2 -24.18 -6.02 -7.64
C THR A 2 -22.88 -5.98 -6.85
N SER A 3 -22.86 -6.59 -5.67
CA SER A 3 -21.62 -6.82 -4.92
C SER A 3 -20.73 -7.75 -5.76
N LYS A 4 -19.62 -7.24 -6.27
CA LYS A 4 -18.62 -8.09 -6.94
C LYS A 4 -18.13 -9.15 -5.98
N GLN A 5 -17.99 -10.39 -6.44
CA GLN A 5 -17.42 -11.44 -5.62
C GLN A 5 -15.92 -11.15 -5.42
N PRO A 6 -15.34 -11.51 -4.25
CA PRO A 6 -13.94 -11.20 -3.95
C PRO A 6 -12.96 -11.80 -4.98
N ALA A 7 -13.32 -12.90 -5.64
CA ALA A 7 -12.55 -13.50 -6.73
C ALA A 7 -12.46 -12.63 -7.99
N ASP A 8 -13.43 -11.75 -8.23
CA ASP A 8 -13.44 -10.83 -9.39
C ASP A 8 -12.41 -9.69 -9.24
N LEU A 9 -11.79 -9.57 -8.06
CA LEU A 9 -10.76 -8.57 -7.76
C LEU A 9 -9.36 -9.07 -8.15
N ILE A 10 -9.22 -10.33 -8.56
CA ILE A 10 -7.95 -10.92 -8.97
C ILE A 10 -7.64 -10.47 -10.41
N PRO A 11 -6.58 -9.66 -10.64
CA PRO A 11 -6.20 -9.25 -11.99
C PRO A 11 -5.56 -10.41 -12.75
N ALA A 12 -5.67 -10.38 -14.07
CA ALA A 12 -4.95 -11.31 -14.93
C ALA A 12 -3.43 -11.02 -14.86
N PRO A 13 -2.57 -12.04 -14.91
CA PRO A 13 -1.13 -11.90 -14.65
C PRO A 13 -0.43 -10.88 -15.58
N GLU A 14 -0.86 -10.76 -16.82
CA GLU A 14 -0.36 -9.83 -17.83
C GLU A 14 -0.76 -8.37 -17.59
N THR A 15 -1.78 -8.13 -16.76
CA THR A 15 -2.28 -6.78 -16.42
C THR A 15 -1.75 -6.25 -15.09
N ARG A 16 -1.00 -7.08 -14.36
CA ARG A 16 -0.52 -6.77 -13.01
C ARG A 16 0.72 -5.85 -13.09
N ARG A 17 0.75 -4.77 -12.32
CA ARG A 17 1.89 -3.85 -12.21
C ARG A 17 2.99 -4.43 -11.33
N VAL A 18 2.62 -5.25 -10.36
CA VAL A 18 3.53 -5.98 -9.50
C VAL A 18 3.79 -7.36 -10.10
N SER A 19 5.05 -7.69 -10.37
CA SER A 19 5.43 -9.02 -10.84
C SER A 19 4.94 -10.12 -9.88
N PRO A 20 4.53 -11.30 -10.39
CA PRO A 20 4.13 -12.42 -9.55
C PRO A 20 5.20 -12.73 -8.50
N ASN A 21 4.77 -12.76 -7.26
CA ASN A 21 5.59 -13.07 -6.09
C ASN A 21 4.73 -13.76 -5.03
N PHE A 22 5.38 -14.28 -3.98
CA PHE A 22 4.71 -14.99 -2.89
C PHE A 22 3.59 -14.17 -2.22
N ILE A 23 3.70 -12.83 -2.14
CA ILE A 23 2.66 -11.96 -1.56
C ILE A 23 1.41 -11.99 -2.45
N THR A 24 1.60 -11.88 -3.77
CA THR A 24 0.48 -11.93 -4.71
C THR A 24 -0.24 -13.28 -4.68
N GLU A 25 0.50 -14.38 -4.53
CA GLU A 25 -0.08 -15.73 -4.42
C GLU A 25 -0.92 -15.89 -3.14
N ILE A 26 -0.44 -15.37 -2.01
CA ILE A 26 -1.18 -15.37 -0.74
C ILE A 26 -2.47 -14.54 -0.87
N ILE A 27 -2.39 -13.36 -1.48
CA ILE A 27 -3.57 -12.51 -1.70
C ILE A 27 -4.58 -13.21 -2.59
N ASP A 28 -4.13 -13.82 -3.69
CA ASP A 28 -5.00 -14.57 -4.60
C ASP A 28 -5.71 -15.73 -3.90
N ALA A 29 -4.99 -16.49 -3.05
CA ALA A 29 -5.56 -17.58 -2.27
C ALA A 29 -6.60 -17.08 -1.24
N ASP A 30 -6.32 -15.96 -0.58
CA ASP A 30 -7.20 -15.37 0.44
C ASP A 30 -8.47 -14.76 -0.17
N LEU A 31 -8.38 -14.16 -1.36
CA LEU A 31 -9.54 -13.67 -2.12
C LEU A 31 -10.38 -14.83 -2.68
N LYS A 32 -9.74 -15.90 -3.18
CA LYS A 32 -10.44 -17.11 -3.66
C LYS A 32 -11.17 -17.86 -2.54
N SER A 33 -10.54 -17.97 -1.37
CA SER A 33 -11.16 -18.59 -0.19
C SER A 33 -12.24 -17.72 0.46
N GLY A 34 -12.36 -16.44 0.06
CA GLY A 34 -13.30 -15.50 0.64
C GLY A 34 -12.95 -15.06 2.06
N ARG A 35 -11.73 -15.35 2.54
CA ARG A 35 -11.25 -14.92 3.88
C ARG A 35 -11.28 -13.40 4.02
N HIS A 36 -10.97 -12.70 2.93
CA HIS A 36 -10.99 -11.26 2.84
C HIS A 36 -11.82 -10.79 1.64
N THR A 37 -12.61 -9.75 1.83
CA THR A 37 -13.48 -9.18 0.78
C THR A 37 -12.79 -8.11 -0.05
N ARG A 38 -11.73 -7.49 0.48
CA ARG A 38 -10.97 -6.43 -0.17
C ARG A 38 -9.54 -6.41 0.35
N VAL A 39 -8.59 -6.12 -0.52
CA VAL A 39 -7.18 -5.91 -0.16
C VAL A 39 -7.00 -4.51 0.43
N VAL A 40 -6.38 -4.44 1.61
CA VAL A 40 -5.97 -3.17 2.23
C VAL A 40 -4.50 -3.25 2.60
N THR A 41 -3.67 -2.46 1.93
CA THR A 41 -2.23 -2.35 2.23
C THR A 41 -1.97 -1.09 3.07
N ARG A 42 -0.79 -1.02 3.67
CA ARG A 42 -0.37 0.16 4.43
C ARG A 42 1.11 0.37 4.26
N PHE A 43 1.51 1.61 4.03
CA PHE A 43 2.90 2.01 4.05
C PHE A 43 3.15 2.85 5.32
N PRO A 44 3.88 2.32 6.33
CA PRO A 44 4.15 3.04 7.56
C PRO A 44 5.58 3.60 7.64
N PRO A 45 5.91 4.73 6.97
CA PRO A 45 7.22 5.34 7.11
C PRO A 45 7.38 5.97 8.51
N GLU A 46 8.54 5.76 9.13
CA GLU A 46 8.88 6.46 10.37
C GLU A 46 9.22 7.93 10.08
N PRO A 47 8.73 8.90 10.88
CA PRO A 47 9.00 10.33 10.71
C PRO A 47 10.37 10.77 11.25
N ASN A 48 11.36 9.87 11.24
CA ASN A 48 12.65 10.03 11.90
C ASN A 48 13.80 10.39 10.93
N GLY A 49 13.56 10.42 9.61
CA GLY A 49 14.55 10.74 8.58
C GLY A 49 13.95 10.99 7.19
N TYR A 50 14.77 11.44 6.23
CA TYR A 50 14.34 11.60 4.83
C TYR A 50 14.16 10.22 4.17
N ALA A 51 13.12 10.09 3.35
CA ALA A 51 12.91 8.89 2.55
C ALA A 51 14.10 8.70 1.59
N HIS A 52 14.80 7.58 1.75
CA HIS A 52 15.82 7.10 0.81
C HIS A 52 15.24 6.08 -0.18
N LEU A 53 16.02 5.67 -1.19
CA LEU A 53 15.59 4.79 -2.29
C LEU A 53 14.93 3.48 -1.83
N GLY A 54 15.31 2.94 -0.67
CA GLY A 54 14.68 1.75 -0.07
C GLY A 54 13.19 1.95 0.25
N HIS A 55 12.79 3.15 0.66
CA HIS A 55 11.36 3.47 0.86
C HIS A 55 10.60 3.56 -0.45
N ALA A 56 11.27 3.92 -1.56
CA ALA A 56 10.62 3.96 -2.87
C ALA A 56 10.15 2.56 -3.28
N PHE A 57 10.95 1.51 -3.03
CA PHE A 57 10.55 0.13 -3.32
C PHE A 57 9.38 -0.34 -2.45
N ALA A 58 9.46 -0.13 -1.14
CA ALA A 58 8.40 -0.56 -0.21
C ALA A 58 7.07 0.16 -0.48
N SER A 59 7.11 1.50 -0.65
CA SER A 59 5.92 2.26 -1.01
C SER A 59 5.34 1.83 -2.35
N TYR A 60 6.18 1.67 -3.38
CA TYR A 60 5.74 1.19 -4.69
C TYR A 60 5.03 -0.16 -4.60
N LEU A 61 5.58 -1.11 -3.85
CA LEU A 61 4.99 -2.43 -3.66
C LEU A 61 3.61 -2.34 -2.99
N ASP A 62 3.49 -1.60 -1.88
CA ASP A 62 2.23 -1.46 -1.14
C ASP A 62 1.15 -0.75 -1.97
N PHE A 63 1.51 0.34 -2.65
CA PHE A 63 0.57 1.10 -3.47
C PHE A 63 0.14 0.32 -4.71
N MET A 64 1.09 -0.24 -5.46
CA MET A 64 0.76 -0.94 -6.71
C MET A 64 -0.01 -2.24 -6.46
N THR A 65 0.28 -2.94 -5.35
CA THR A 65 -0.53 -4.09 -4.93
C THR A 65 -1.98 -3.66 -4.69
N ALA A 66 -2.22 -2.58 -3.93
CA ALA A 66 -3.59 -2.09 -3.74
C ALA A 66 -4.26 -1.70 -5.07
N VAL A 67 -3.55 -1.09 -6.01
CA VAL A 67 -4.11 -0.72 -7.32
C VAL A 67 -4.48 -1.96 -8.13
N ASP A 68 -3.62 -2.97 -8.19
CA ASP A 68 -3.83 -4.19 -8.96
C ASP A 68 -5.06 -4.98 -8.49
N TYR A 69 -5.29 -5.02 -7.17
CA TYR A 69 -6.46 -5.68 -6.57
C TYR A 69 -7.66 -4.76 -6.34
N ARG A 70 -7.63 -3.52 -6.86
CA ARG A 70 -8.66 -2.49 -6.64
C ARG A 70 -8.99 -2.27 -5.16
N GLY A 71 -7.97 -2.41 -4.32
CA GLY A 71 -7.98 -2.23 -2.88
C GLY A 71 -7.70 -0.79 -2.46
N VAL A 72 -7.30 -0.62 -1.20
CA VAL A 72 -6.93 0.68 -0.61
C VAL A 72 -5.54 0.57 0.02
N CYS A 73 -4.70 1.60 -0.16
CA CYS A 73 -3.43 1.73 0.56
C CYS A 73 -3.53 2.90 1.55
N HIS A 74 -3.23 2.64 2.82
CA HIS A 74 -3.16 3.69 3.85
C HIS A 74 -1.70 4.12 4.09
N LEU A 75 -1.44 5.42 3.96
CA LEU A 75 -0.19 6.01 4.43
C LEU A 75 -0.32 6.33 5.93
N ARG A 76 0.49 5.70 6.78
CA ARG A 76 0.47 5.94 8.23
C ARG A 76 1.85 6.42 8.70
N MET A 77 1.96 7.65 9.19
CA MET A 77 3.19 8.07 9.85
C MET A 77 3.31 7.31 11.17
N ASP A 78 4.31 6.44 11.33
CA ASP A 78 4.47 5.65 12.56
C ASP A 78 5.16 6.49 13.64
N ASP A 79 4.37 7.19 14.45
CA ASP A 79 4.80 8.17 15.44
C ASP A 79 4.88 7.60 16.87
N THR A 80 5.04 6.27 17.00
CA THR A 80 5.09 5.55 18.28
C THR A 80 6.32 5.84 19.15
N ASN A 81 7.34 6.52 18.62
CA ASN A 81 8.55 6.91 19.37
C ASN A 81 8.62 8.43 19.63
N PRO A 82 8.47 8.90 20.89
CA PRO A 82 8.50 10.32 21.22
C PRO A 82 9.88 10.97 21.05
N ARG A 83 10.98 10.20 20.95
CA ARG A 83 12.35 10.73 20.82
C ARG A 83 12.82 10.99 19.38
N GLY A 84 12.16 10.41 18.38
CA GLY A 84 12.56 10.52 16.97
C GLY A 84 11.75 11.52 16.14
N ARG A 85 10.60 11.97 16.65
CA ARG A 85 9.63 12.78 15.92
C ARG A 85 10.21 14.14 15.51
N ARG A 86 10.61 14.28 14.25
CA ARG A 86 11.10 15.54 13.69
C ARG A 86 9.98 16.21 12.87
N ARG A 87 9.46 17.34 13.38
CA ARG A 87 8.42 18.14 12.73
C ARG A 87 9.03 18.94 11.56
N SER A 88 9.36 18.29 10.45
CA SER A 88 9.83 18.99 9.24
C SER A 88 9.14 18.49 7.97
N THR A 89 7.83 18.65 7.90
CA THR A 89 7.16 18.94 6.63
C THR A 89 6.89 20.43 6.61
N ARG A 90 7.86 21.18 6.08
CA ARG A 90 7.74 22.63 5.91
C ARG A 90 6.60 22.86 4.92
N THR A 91 5.46 23.32 5.41
CA THR A 91 4.38 23.86 4.58
C THR A 91 5.02 24.89 3.65
N ALA A 92 4.85 24.72 2.35
CA ALA A 92 5.19 25.74 1.38
C ALA A 92 4.39 27.00 1.76
N SER A 93 5.06 27.96 2.40
CA SER A 93 4.51 29.30 2.58
C SER A 93 4.31 29.88 1.20
N SER A 94 3.04 30.18 0.91
CA SER A 94 2.57 30.91 -0.26
C SER A 94 3.46 32.11 -0.56
N VAL A 95 3.97 32.15 -1.79
CA VAL A 95 4.54 33.35 -2.40
C VAL A 95 3.45 34.42 -2.43
N THR A 96 3.73 35.58 -1.85
CA THR A 96 3.03 36.85 -2.10
C THR A 96 3.99 37.78 -2.80
#